data_AF-A5YUL8-F1
#
_entry.id   AF-A5YUL8-F1
#
_cell.length_a   1.000
_cell.length_b   1.000
_cell.length_c   1.000
_cell.angle_alpha   90.00
_cell.angle_beta   90.00
_cell.angle_gamma   90.00
#
_symmetry.space_group_name_H-M   'P 1'
#
loop_
_entity.id
_entity.type
_entity.pdbx_description
1 polymer ?
#
loop_
_entity_poly.entity_id
_entity_poly.type
_entity_poly.pdbx_seq_one_letter_code
_entity_poly.pdbx_strand_id
1 'polypeptide(L)'
;MMAPTNATTSPVWDHFSPVETGVKCLYCLKVFKYTKGTNSNLKRDLNLVHKTVPYLKQNQPIPQTINIDDEAGPSAVNFQQKPINSETKKVLDRMLLDLICKECLPFNLVESEIFKKFVYSLNPNYIMPTRKSLSNALLPSVYNQEFEKAKEKLSTAKAIA
;
A
#
# COMPACT_ATOMS: atom_id res chain seq x y z
N MET A 1 -26.50 -18.43 -9.02
CA MET A 1 -26.39 -17.13 -8.32
C MET A 1 -26.78 -17.33 -6.87
N MET A 2 -25.89 -17.04 -5.93
CA MET A 2 -26.20 -16.86 -4.51
C MET A 2 -24.96 -16.26 -3.84
N ALA A 3 -25.01 -14.95 -3.58
CA ALA A 3 -24.13 -14.31 -2.61
C ALA A 3 -24.63 -14.70 -1.20
N PRO A 4 -23.77 -15.16 -0.28
CA PRO A 4 -24.20 -15.39 1.09
C PRO A 4 -24.47 -14.03 1.74
N THR A 5 -25.74 -13.83 2.10
CA THR A 5 -26.23 -12.66 2.85
C THR A 5 -25.68 -12.67 4.27
N ASN A 6 -25.24 -11.48 4.71
CA ASN A 6 -24.63 -11.19 6.01
C ASN A 6 -25.37 -11.78 7.22
N ALA A 7 -24.67 -12.64 7.97
CA ALA A 7 -24.61 -12.65 9.44
C ALA A 7 -23.65 -13.79 9.85
N THR A 8 -22.68 -13.51 10.71
CA THR A 8 -21.74 -14.47 11.35
C THR A 8 -20.81 -15.31 10.46
N THR A 9 -20.30 -14.77 9.36
CA THR A 9 -19.18 -15.40 8.64
C THR A 9 -17.86 -14.75 9.04
N SER A 10 -16.95 -15.56 9.63
CA SER A 10 -15.59 -15.20 10.10
C SER A 10 -14.92 -14.07 9.28
N PRO A 11 -14.20 -13.11 9.91
CA PRO A 11 -13.54 -11.97 9.23
C PRO A 11 -12.57 -12.35 8.10
N VAL A 12 -12.28 -13.64 7.96
CA VAL A 12 -11.44 -14.20 6.89
C VAL A 12 -12.01 -13.85 5.51
N TRP A 13 -13.32 -13.66 5.37
CA TRP A 13 -13.97 -13.42 4.09
C TRP A 13 -13.69 -12.05 3.49
N ASP A 14 -13.25 -11.08 4.30
CA ASP A 14 -12.86 -9.74 3.82
C ASP A 14 -11.63 -9.79 2.90
N HIS A 15 -10.96 -10.94 2.84
CA HIS A 15 -9.71 -11.15 2.10
C HIS A 15 -9.85 -12.10 0.90
N PHE A 16 -11.04 -12.66 0.67
CA PHE A 16 -11.27 -13.65 -0.39
C PHE A 16 -12.53 -13.34 -1.20
N SER A 17 -12.50 -13.61 -2.51
CA SER A 17 -13.66 -13.51 -3.40
C SER A 17 -14.09 -14.88 -3.94
N PRO A 18 -15.39 -15.14 -4.14
CA PRO A 18 -15.87 -16.42 -4.68
C PRO A 18 -15.52 -16.57 -6.17
N VAL A 19 -15.22 -17.81 -6.59
CA VAL A 19 -14.95 -18.22 -7.99
C VAL A 19 -15.65 -19.56 -8.26
N GLU A 20 -15.93 -19.90 -9.52
CA GLU A 20 -16.67 -21.11 -9.91
C GLU A 20 -16.19 -22.41 -9.27
N THR A 21 -14.88 -22.54 -9.04
CA THR A 21 -14.24 -23.76 -8.50
C THR A 21 -13.67 -23.59 -7.09
N GLY A 22 -13.96 -22.47 -6.41
CA GLY A 22 -13.44 -22.22 -5.06
C GLY A 22 -13.48 -20.75 -4.64
N VAL A 23 -12.46 -20.33 -3.89
CA VAL A 23 -12.34 -18.96 -3.36
C VAL A 23 -10.96 -18.41 -3.67
N LYS A 24 -10.88 -17.17 -4.15
CA LYS A 24 -9.66 -16.51 -4.62
C LYS A 24 -9.17 -15.52 -3.57
N CYS A 25 -7.89 -15.60 -3.21
CA CYS A 25 -7.25 -14.60 -2.34
C CYS A 25 -7.12 -13.26 -3.08
N LEU A 26 -7.47 -12.15 -2.43
CA LEU A 26 -7.39 -10.82 -3.05
C LEU A 26 -5.96 -10.25 -3.12
N TYR A 27 -5.02 -10.85 -2.38
CA TYR A 27 -3.63 -10.38 -2.31
C TYR A 27 -2.69 -11.18 -3.22
N CYS A 28 -2.76 -12.52 -3.18
CA CYS A 28 -1.91 -13.39 -4.01
C CYS A 28 -2.63 -14.01 -5.21
N LEU A 29 -3.94 -13.75 -5.38
CA LEU A 29 -4.78 -14.24 -6.48
C LEU A 29 -4.91 -15.77 -6.59
N LYS A 30 -4.37 -16.52 -5.62
CA LYS A 30 -4.44 -17.98 -5.56
C LYS A 30 -5.87 -18.44 -5.25
N VAL A 31 -6.30 -19.51 -5.94
CA VAL A 31 -7.62 -20.13 -5.73
C VAL A 31 -7.50 -21.32 -4.77
N PHE A 32 -8.32 -21.31 -3.74
CA PHE A 32 -8.40 -22.35 -2.72
C PHE A 32 -9.72 -23.10 -2.84
N LYS A 33 -9.66 -24.42 -2.64
CA LYS A 33 -10.88 -25.22 -2.46
C LYS A 33 -11.53 -24.85 -1.13
N TYR A 34 -12.84 -24.71 -1.14
CA TYR A 34 -13.62 -24.36 0.04
C TYR A 34 -14.74 -25.37 0.25
N THR A 35 -14.82 -25.90 1.47
CA THR A 35 -15.93 -26.74 1.94
C THR A 35 -16.65 -25.97 3.05
N LYS A 36 -17.98 -25.91 2.97
CA LYS A 36 -18.82 -25.16 3.91
C LYS A 36 -18.52 -25.61 5.35
N GLY A 37 -18.05 -24.68 6.18
CA GLY A 37 -17.75 -24.92 7.60
C GLY A 37 -16.26 -24.92 8.00
N THR A 38 -15.32 -24.95 7.06
CA THR A 38 -13.87 -24.93 7.38
C THR A 38 -13.13 -23.80 6.65
N ASN A 39 -12.38 -22.97 7.38
CA ASN A 39 -11.58 -21.86 6.81
C ASN A 39 -10.09 -21.89 7.19
N SER A 40 -9.60 -23.02 7.72
CA SER A 40 -8.23 -23.18 8.22
C SER A 40 -7.15 -22.98 7.15
N ASN A 41 -7.44 -23.42 5.93
CA ASN A 41 -6.60 -23.23 4.75
C ASN A 41 -6.50 -21.75 4.34
N LEU A 42 -7.60 -21.00 4.40
CA LEU A 42 -7.62 -19.55 4.12
C LEU A 42 -6.86 -18.75 5.19
N LYS A 43 -7.07 -19.09 6.47
CA LYS A 43 -6.33 -18.49 7.58
C LYS A 43 -4.84 -18.78 7.51
N ARG A 44 -4.46 -20.00 7.11
CA ARG A 44 -3.06 -20.39 6.92
C ARG A 44 -2.40 -19.58 5.81
N ASP A 45 -3.10 -19.34 4.70
CA ASP A 45 -2.61 -18.47 3.61
C ASP A 45 -2.33 -17.05 4.12
N LEU A 46 -3.32 -16.44 4.79
CA LEU A 46 -3.15 -15.10 5.37
C LEU A 46 -1.97 -15.04 6.33
N ASN A 47 -1.86 -15.95 7.29
CA ASN A 47 -0.82 -15.90 8.30
C ASN A 47 0.60 -16.20 7.78
N LEU A 48 0.74 -17.01 6.72
CA LEU A 48 2.07 -17.40 6.22
C LEU A 48 2.55 -16.54 5.06
N VAL A 49 1.65 -16.17 4.15
CA VAL A 49 1.96 -15.42 2.92
C VAL A 49 1.70 -13.93 3.11
N HIS A 50 0.71 -13.58 3.94
CA HIS A 50 0.26 -12.20 4.15
C HIS A 50 0.41 -11.77 5.62
N LYS A 51 1.61 -12.00 6.18
CA LYS A 51 1.97 -11.73 7.59
C LYS A 51 1.64 -10.31 8.07
N THR A 52 1.52 -9.36 7.14
CA THR A 52 1.23 -7.94 7.37
C THR A 52 -0.24 -7.58 7.24
N VAL A 53 -1.12 -8.53 6.87
CA VAL A 53 -2.57 -8.31 6.78
C VAL A 53 -3.22 -8.58 8.15
N PRO A 54 -3.93 -7.61 8.74
CA PRO A 54 -4.46 -7.72 10.09
C PRO A 54 -5.70 -8.62 10.14
N TYR A 55 -5.52 -9.92 10.39
CA TYR A 55 -6.61 -10.78 10.85
C TYR A 55 -6.70 -10.67 12.38
N LEU A 56 -7.58 -9.79 12.88
CA LEU A 56 -7.83 -9.66 14.33
C LEU A 56 -8.57 -10.91 14.83
N LYS A 57 -7.90 -11.70 15.69
CA LYS A 57 -8.55 -12.76 16.47
C LYS A 57 -9.47 -12.11 17.51
N GLN A 58 -10.78 -12.14 17.30
CA GLN A 58 -11.74 -11.88 18.38
C GLN A 58 -11.69 -13.05 19.38
N ASN A 59 -11.16 -12.80 20.58
CA ASN A 59 -11.37 -13.65 21.75
C ASN A 59 -12.04 -12.82 22.87
N GLN A 60 -13.33 -13.10 23.09
CA GLN A 60 -14.16 -12.83 24.29
C GLN A 60 -14.61 -11.38 24.60
N PRO A 61 -15.55 -11.18 25.56
CA PRO A 61 -16.98 -10.92 25.34
C PRO A 61 -17.36 -9.44 25.55
N ILE A 62 -18.50 -9.04 24.98
CA ILE A 62 -19.03 -7.68 24.96
C ILE A 62 -19.59 -7.29 26.34
N PRO A 63 -19.23 -6.12 26.91
CA PRO A 63 -20.13 -5.34 27.76
C PRO A 63 -20.86 -4.28 26.93
N GLN A 64 -22.15 -4.17 27.22
CA GLN A 64 -23.16 -3.40 26.51
C GLN A 64 -22.99 -1.88 26.70
N THR A 65 -23.33 -1.15 25.62
CA THR A 65 -23.86 0.24 25.56
C THR A 65 -23.15 1.32 26.37
N ILE A 66 -22.49 2.25 25.68
CA ILE A 66 -22.19 3.59 26.22
C ILE A 66 -23.04 4.59 25.42
N ASN A 67 -23.94 5.25 26.14
CA ASN A 67 -24.80 6.34 25.69
C ASN A 67 -23.97 7.62 25.49
N ILE A 68 -24.50 8.52 24.65
CA ILE A 68 -23.88 9.76 24.18
C ILE A 68 -24.34 10.90 25.06
N ASP A 69 -23.58 11.24 26.09
CA ASP A 69 -23.85 12.40 26.93
C ASP A 69 -22.53 12.81 27.65
N ASP A 70 -22.18 14.10 27.55
CA ASP A 70 -21.21 14.86 28.38
C ASP A 70 -19.70 14.95 28.00
N GLU A 71 -19.35 16.17 27.54
CA GLU A 71 -18.30 17.04 28.09
C GLU A 71 -16.88 16.47 28.27
N ALA A 72 -16.09 16.53 27.19
CA ALA A 72 -14.78 17.17 27.18
C ALA A 72 -14.30 17.24 25.73
N GLY A 73 -14.18 18.45 25.18
CA GLY A 73 -13.77 18.66 23.79
C GLY A 73 -12.45 17.94 23.46
N PRO A 74 -12.33 17.26 22.30
CA PRO A 74 -11.04 16.79 21.87
C PRO A 74 -10.24 18.05 21.54
N SER A 75 -9.20 18.31 22.34
CA SER A 75 -8.14 19.25 21.97
C SER A 75 -7.73 18.92 20.55
N ALA A 76 -8.17 19.76 19.61
CA ALA A 76 -7.64 19.79 18.28
C ALA A 76 -6.17 20.12 18.46
N VAL A 77 -5.33 19.08 18.49
CA VAL A 77 -3.92 19.21 18.19
C VAL A 77 -3.88 19.73 16.77
N ASN A 78 -3.89 21.06 16.65
CA ASN A 78 -3.54 21.79 15.45
C ASN A 78 -2.07 21.46 15.19
N PHE A 79 -1.82 20.28 14.63
CA PHE A 79 -0.63 20.03 13.85
C PHE A 79 -0.73 20.99 12.68
N GLN A 80 -0.18 22.19 12.88
CA GLN A 80 0.04 23.15 11.82
C GLN A 80 0.88 22.41 10.79
N GLN A 81 0.24 21.93 9.73
CA GLN A 81 0.86 21.20 8.64
C GLN A 81 1.81 22.16 7.94
N LYS A 82 3.07 22.17 8.39
CA LYS A 82 4.10 23.00 7.78
C LYS A 82 4.29 22.49 6.34
N PRO A 83 4.23 23.36 5.32
CA PRO A 83 4.49 22.94 3.96
C PRO A 83 5.87 22.29 3.87
N ILE A 84 5.93 21.14 3.20
CA ILE A 84 7.18 20.38 3.05
C ILE A 84 8.23 21.25 2.37
N ASN A 85 9.47 21.18 2.85
CA ASN A 85 10.60 21.82 2.19
C ASN A 85 10.74 21.25 0.75
N SER A 86 10.98 22.12 -0.22
CA SER A 86 11.14 21.75 -1.63
C SER A 86 12.25 20.73 -1.84
N GLU A 87 13.34 20.82 -1.09
CA GLU A 87 14.46 19.88 -1.20
C GLU A 87 14.08 18.49 -0.67
N THR A 88 13.39 18.42 0.47
CA THR A 88 12.86 17.16 1.00
C THR A 88 11.86 16.53 0.04
N LYS A 89 11.01 17.33 -0.62
CA LYS A 89 10.10 16.83 -1.64
C LYS A 89 10.86 16.18 -2.80
N LYS A 90 11.90 16.80 -3.33
CA LYS A 90 12.71 16.22 -4.42
C LYS A 90 13.33 14.88 -4.02
N VAL A 91 13.83 14.78 -2.78
CA VAL A 91 14.39 13.53 -2.25
C VAL A 91 13.32 12.43 -2.21
N LEU A 92 12.13 12.73 -1.70
CA LEU A 92 11.01 11.77 -1.65
C LEU A 92 10.54 11.37 -3.06
N ASP A 93 10.38 12.34 -3.96
CA ASP A 93 9.99 12.10 -5.35
C ASP A 93 11.03 11.16 -6.03
N ARG A 94 12.34 11.41 -5.81
CA ARG A 94 13.42 10.56 -6.33
C ARG A 94 13.37 9.14 -5.74
N MET A 95 13.18 9.01 -4.43
CA MET A 95 13.07 7.68 -3.79
C MET A 95 11.87 6.89 -4.32
N LEU A 96 10.74 7.56 -4.53
CA LEU A 96 9.55 6.95 -5.12
C LEU A 96 9.81 6.51 -6.56
N LEU A 97 10.49 7.32 -7.37
CA LEU A 97 10.85 6.94 -8.74
C LEU A 97 11.82 5.75 -8.75
N ASP A 98 12.83 5.77 -7.89
CA ASP A 98 13.79 4.67 -7.74
C ASP A 98 13.08 3.37 -7.36
N LEU A 99 12.11 3.40 -6.43
CA LEU A 99 11.28 2.25 -6.08
C LEU A 99 10.56 1.70 -7.31
N ILE A 100 9.90 2.57 -8.08
CA ILE A 100 9.15 2.18 -9.27
C ILE A 100 10.08 1.56 -10.33
N CYS A 101 11.22 2.19 -10.61
CA CYS A 101 12.15 1.74 -11.64
C CYS A 101 12.92 0.49 -11.25
N LYS A 102 13.41 0.39 -10.01
CA LYS A 102 14.23 -0.75 -9.55
C LYS A 102 13.39 -2.00 -9.30
N GLU A 103 12.18 -1.84 -8.80
CA GLU A 103 11.25 -2.96 -8.58
C GLU A 103 10.32 -3.20 -9.79
N CYS A 104 10.57 -2.53 -10.92
CA CYS A 104 9.79 -2.65 -12.17
C CYS A 104 8.26 -2.51 -11.97
N LEU A 105 7.85 -1.61 -11.08
CA LEU A 105 6.44 -1.39 -10.77
C LEU A 105 5.77 -0.48 -11.82
N PRO A 106 4.46 -0.62 -12.04
CA PRO A 106 3.75 0.27 -12.94
C PRO A 106 3.60 1.67 -12.33
N PHE A 107 3.70 2.72 -13.17
CA PHE A 107 3.55 4.11 -12.71
C PHE A 107 2.18 4.42 -12.11
N ASN A 108 1.16 3.61 -12.37
CA ASN A 108 -0.16 3.76 -11.74
C ASN A 108 -0.17 3.39 -10.24
N LEU A 109 0.93 2.89 -9.68
CA LEU A 109 1.09 2.66 -8.24
C LEU A 109 0.71 3.90 -7.42
N VAL A 110 1.11 5.09 -7.88
CA VAL A 110 0.78 6.37 -7.21
C VAL A 110 -0.69 6.74 -7.27
N GLU A 111 -1.46 6.09 -8.13
CA GLU A 111 -2.91 6.30 -8.22
C GLU A 111 -3.69 5.32 -7.33
N SER A 112 -3.03 4.28 -6.78
CA SER A 112 -3.65 3.33 -5.85
C SER A 112 -4.08 4.00 -4.56
N GLU A 113 -5.36 3.89 -4.21
CA GLU A 113 -5.93 4.47 -2.99
C GLU A 113 -5.30 3.90 -1.72
N ILE A 114 -4.94 2.61 -1.73
CA ILE A 114 -4.27 1.97 -0.58
C ILE A 114 -2.86 2.54 -0.42
N PHE A 115 -2.14 2.71 -1.53
CA PHE A 115 -0.80 3.27 -1.51
C PHE A 115 -0.79 4.74 -1.09
N LYS A 116 -1.73 5.56 -1.61
CA LYS A 116 -1.92 6.95 -1.17
C LYS A 116 -2.18 7.05 0.33
N LYS A 117 -3.06 6.21 0.87
CA LYS A 117 -3.34 6.17 2.31
C LYS A 117 -2.10 5.80 3.11
N PHE A 118 -1.35 4.78 2.66
CA PHE A 118 -0.09 4.38 3.28
C PHE A 118 0.91 5.55 3.34
N VAL A 119 1.15 6.21 2.21
CA VAL A 119 2.08 7.35 2.12
C VAL A 119 1.60 8.52 2.99
N TYR A 120 0.31 8.84 2.97
CA TYR A 120 -0.29 9.89 3.79
C TYR A 120 -0.14 9.62 5.30
N SER A 121 -0.33 8.37 5.72
CA SER A 121 -0.12 7.96 7.12
C SER A 121 1.34 8.05 7.55
N LEU A 122 2.30 7.92 6.62
CA LEU A 122 3.73 8.11 6.92
C LEU A 122 4.12 9.59 6.96
N ASN A 123 3.65 10.37 6.00
CA ASN A 123 3.93 11.80 5.93
C ASN A 123 2.73 12.55 5.30
N PRO A 124 1.87 13.18 6.12
CA PRO A 124 0.66 13.85 5.63
C PRO A 124 0.96 15.10 4.80
N ASN A 125 2.15 15.69 4.95
CA ASN A 125 2.56 16.90 4.24
C ASN A 125 3.19 16.61 2.87
N TYR A 126 3.43 15.34 2.55
CA TYR A 126 4.01 14.95 1.27
C TYR A 126 2.91 14.74 0.23
N ILE A 127 2.86 15.63 -0.76
CA ILE A 127 2.00 15.48 -1.92
C ILE A 127 2.76 14.67 -2.97
N MET A 128 2.30 13.44 -3.17
CA MET A 128 2.87 12.50 -4.11
C MET A 128 2.73 13.01 -5.56
N PRO A 129 3.74 12.83 -6.43
CA PRO A 129 3.65 13.19 -7.83
C PRO A 129 2.58 12.36 -8.55
N THR A 130 1.98 12.95 -9.57
CA THR A 130 1.04 12.24 -10.44
C THR A 130 1.78 11.27 -11.37
N ARG A 131 1.07 10.27 -11.90
CA ARG A 131 1.61 9.35 -12.91
C ARG A 131 2.25 10.08 -14.09
N LYS A 132 1.62 11.16 -14.57
CA LYS A 132 2.15 11.99 -15.66
C LYS A 132 3.41 12.74 -15.25
N SER A 133 3.46 13.28 -14.03
CA SER A 133 4.65 13.97 -13.51
C SER A 133 5.83 13.00 -13.40
N LEU A 134 5.60 11.77 -12.94
CA LEU A 134 6.62 10.72 -12.92
C LEU A 134 7.13 10.41 -14.33
N SER A 135 6.23 10.09 -15.26
CA SER A 135 6.60 9.64 -16.61
C SER A 135 7.20 10.74 -17.48
N ASN A 136 6.68 11.96 -17.42
CA ASN A 136 6.98 13.01 -18.40
C ASN A 136 7.97 14.06 -17.91
N ALA A 137 8.20 14.14 -16.59
CA ALA A 137 9.10 15.13 -16.02
C ALA A 137 10.21 14.47 -15.21
N LEU A 138 9.85 13.71 -14.17
CA LEU A 138 10.82 13.18 -13.22
C LEU A 138 11.71 12.10 -13.83
N LEU A 139 11.12 11.14 -14.56
CA LEU A 139 11.87 10.06 -15.21
C LEU A 139 12.87 10.59 -16.25
N PRO A 140 12.48 11.43 -17.24
CA PRO A 140 13.44 12.00 -18.18
C PRO A 140 14.55 12.80 -17.49
N SER A 141 14.21 13.57 -16.46
CA SER A 141 15.19 14.37 -15.71
C SER A 141 16.23 13.50 -15.02
N VAL A 142 15.79 12.46 -14.30
CA VAL A 142 16.69 11.54 -13.60
C VAL A 142 17.50 10.70 -14.59
N TYR A 143 16.88 10.24 -15.68
CA TYR A 143 17.59 9.52 -16.75
C TYR A 143 18.74 10.35 -17.32
N ASN A 144 18.47 11.60 -17.73
CA ASN A 144 19.51 12.47 -18.30
C ASN A 144 20.63 12.73 -17.29
N GLN A 145 20.28 12.91 -16.00
CA GLN A 145 21.27 13.08 -14.94
C GLN A 145 22.18 11.84 -14.79
N GLU A 146 21.59 10.63 -14.75
CA GLU A 146 22.38 9.40 -14.62
C GLU A 146 23.15 9.08 -15.91
N PHE A 147 22.60 9.44 -17.07
CA PHE A 147 23.27 9.30 -18.36
C PHE A 147 24.53 10.17 -18.46
N GLU A 148 24.46 11.45 -18.11
CA GLU A 148 25.64 12.32 -18.14
C GLU A 148 26.69 11.86 -17.12
N LYS A 149 26.29 11.42 -15.92
CA LYS A 149 27.23 10.82 -14.95
C LYS A 149 27.92 9.58 -15.52
N ALA A 150 27.18 8.72 -16.22
CA ALA A 150 27.74 7.51 -16.83
C ALA A 150 28.71 7.86 -17.96
N LYS A 151 28.37 8.85 -18.78
CA LYS A 151 29.20 9.37 -19.87
C LYS A 151 30.49 10.00 -19.36
N GLU A 152 30.44 10.80 -18.30
CA GLU A 152 31.63 11.36 -17.64
C GLU A 152 32.56 10.25 -17.12
N LYS A 153 31.99 9.24 -16.45
CA LYS A 153 32.76 8.06 -15.98
C LYS A 153 33.39 7.28 -17.13
N LEU A 154 32.69 7.16 -18.26
CA LEU A 154 33.24 6.50 -19.44
C LEU A 154 34.37 7.32 -20.08
N SER A 155 34.23 8.66 -20.12
CA SER A 155 35.26 9.55 -20.68
C SER A 155 36.56 9.57 -19.86
N THR A 156 36.44 9.33 -18.56
CA THR A 156 37.59 9.30 -17.63
C THR A 156 38.26 7.93 -17.54
N ALA A 157 37.62 6.87 -18.05
CA ALA A 157 38.18 5.54 -18.09
C ALA A 157 39.24 5.41 -19.20
N LYS A 158 40.50 5.13 -18.83
CA LYS A 158 41.63 5.03 -19.78
C LYS A 158 41.78 3.65 -20.45
N ALA A 159 41.37 2.57 -19.79
CA ALA A 159 41.39 1.21 -20.33
C ALA A 159 40.50 0.29 -19.47
N ILE A 160 39.99 -0.78 -20.07
CA ILE A 160 39.39 -1.92 -19.36
C ILE A 160 40.52 -2.93 -19.16
N ALA A 161 40.74 -3.36 -17.91
CA ALA A 161 41.78 -4.33 -17.55
C ALA A 161 41.45 -5.74 -18.03
#